data_AF-A0A7C6K4Y2-F1
#
_entry.id   AF-A0A7C6K4Y2-F1
#
_cell.length_a   1.000
_cell.length_b   1.000
_cell.length_c   1.000
_cell.angle_alpha   90.00
_cell.angle_beta   90.00
_cell.angle_gamma   90.00
#
_symmetry.space_group_name_H-M   'P 1'
#
loop_
_entity.id
_entity.type
_entity.pdbx_description
1 polymer ?
#
loop_
_entity_poly.entity_id
_entity_poly.type
_entity_poly.pdbx_seq_one_letter_code
_entity_poly.pdbx_strand_id
1 'polypeptide(L)'
;MRERYVNNMKSYKDILPTRKEIIMKASSEIDASDPMRELAEKLHPDKVFLKVDEIIDETKDSKTFKLVPDRENGTERVPYFRAGQYISIKSEINGSKITSPYSISSSPHDALKRDFYTITVKKKEGDSLQTIYGTIGRLELR
;
A
#
# COMPACT_ATOMS: atom_id res chain seq x y z
N MET A 1 38.13 -9.15 21.54
CA MET A 1 36.66 -9.03 21.40
C MET A 1 36.19 -9.54 20.01
N ARG A 2 36.59 -10.76 19.59
CA ARG A 2 36.32 -11.29 18.23
C ARG A 2 35.94 -12.77 18.21
N GLU A 3 35.48 -13.31 19.35
CA GLU A 3 35.36 -14.77 19.56
C GLU A 3 33.93 -15.23 19.92
N ARG A 4 32.96 -14.32 19.97
CA ARG A 4 31.60 -14.62 20.45
C ARG A 4 30.55 -14.94 19.37
N TYR A 5 30.91 -14.93 18.09
CA TYR A 5 29.91 -15.02 16.99
C TYR A 5 29.99 -16.27 16.10
N VAL A 6 30.99 -17.15 16.27
CA VAL A 6 31.21 -18.25 15.31
C VAL A 6 30.51 -19.56 15.70
N ASN A 7 30.01 -19.70 16.94
CA ASN A 7 29.72 -21.02 17.51
C ASN A 7 28.24 -21.34 17.78
N ASN A 8 27.30 -20.81 16.99
CA ASN A 8 25.87 -21.08 17.19
C ASN A 8 25.10 -21.49 15.92
N MET A 9 25.81 -21.96 14.88
CA MET A 9 25.17 -22.60 13.73
C MET A 9 25.10 -24.11 13.96
N LYS A 10 23.88 -24.66 14.06
CA LYS A 10 23.66 -26.11 14.00
C LYS A 10 24.25 -26.64 12.69
N SER A 11 24.89 -27.81 12.75
CA SER A 11 25.43 -28.44 11.54
C SER A 11 24.31 -28.71 10.56
N TYR A 12 24.58 -28.65 9.25
CA TYR A 12 23.60 -28.95 8.20
C TYR A 12 22.88 -30.29 8.42
N LYS A 13 23.59 -31.28 8.99
CA LYS A 13 23.06 -32.60 9.32
C LYS A 13 21.98 -32.58 10.42
N ASP A 14 22.01 -31.59 11.30
CA ASP A 14 21.14 -31.49 12.48
C ASP A 14 19.85 -30.71 12.19
N ILE A 15 19.76 -30.05 11.02
CA ILE A 15 18.62 -29.21 10.63
C ILE A 15 17.36 -30.06 10.45
N LEU A 16 17.48 -31.18 9.72
CA LEU A 16 16.35 -32.07 9.42
C LEU A 16 15.77 -32.76 10.66
N PRO A 17 16.55 -33.39 11.56
CA PRO A 17 16.00 -34.00 12.77
C PRO A 17 15.39 -32.94 13.69
N THR A 18 16.08 -31.82 13.91
CA THR A 18 15.55 -30.69 14.72
C THR A 18 14.20 -30.21 14.19
N ARG A 19 14.04 -30.06 12.86
CA ARG A 19 12.77 -29.61 12.26
C ARG A 19 11.63 -30.58 12.54
N LYS A 20 11.86 -31.89 12.40
CA LYS A 20 10.82 -32.90 12.64
C LYS A 20 10.34 -32.87 14.09
N GLU A 21 11.25 -32.76 15.04
CA GLU A 21 10.91 -32.64 16.47
C GLU A 21 10.08 -31.40 16.78
N ILE A 22 10.46 -30.24 16.20
CA ILE A 22 9.70 -28.99 16.35
C ILE A 22 8.30 -29.12 15.76
N ILE A 23 8.17 -29.71 14.56
CA ILE A 23 6.88 -29.90 13.89
C ILE A 23 5.98 -30.85 14.70
N MET A 24 6.54 -31.94 15.24
CA MET A 24 5.77 -32.89 16.08
C MET A 24 5.34 -32.29 17.42
N LYS A 25 6.15 -31.37 17.99
CA LYS A 25 5.84 -30.68 19.25
C LYS A 25 4.88 -29.50 19.07
N ALA A 26 4.74 -28.98 17.85
CA ALA A 26 3.87 -27.84 17.59
C ALA A 26 2.39 -28.18 17.84
N SER A 27 1.66 -27.22 18.40
CA SER A 27 0.21 -27.34 18.58
C SER A 27 -0.51 -27.25 17.23
N SER A 28 -1.64 -27.95 17.10
CA SER A 28 -2.55 -27.83 15.95
C SER A 28 -3.44 -26.59 16.02
N GLU A 29 -3.44 -25.87 17.13
CA GLU A 29 -4.20 -24.64 17.31
C GLU A 29 -3.50 -23.46 16.64
N ILE A 30 -4.23 -22.70 15.83
CA ILE A 30 -3.72 -21.50 15.17
C ILE A 30 -3.76 -20.37 16.20
N ASP A 31 -2.59 -19.80 16.52
CA ASP A 31 -2.53 -18.60 17.36
C ASP A 31 -3.27 -17.46 16.65
N ALA A 32 -4.24 -16.85 17.33
CA ALA A 32 -5.07 -15.79 16.75
C ALA A 32 -4.29 -14.48 16.61
N SER A 33 -3.22 -14.29 17.39
CA SER A 33 -2.40 -13.08 17.39
C SER A 33 -1.17 -13.28 16.49
N ASP A 34 -1.34 -13.04 15.19
CA ASP A 34 -0.22 -13.00 14.25
C ASP A 34 0.26 -11.55 14.02
N PRO A 35 1.35 -11.11 14.67
CA PRO A 35 1.87 -9.75 14.49
C PRO A 35 2.33 -9.49 13.05
N MET A 36 2.68 -10.54 12.28
CA MET A 36 3.02 -10.40 10.87
C MET A 36 1.79 -10.06 10.04
N ARG A 37 0.66 -10.73 10.32
CA ARG A 37 -0.62 -10.44 9.67
C ARG A 37 -1.10 -9.04 9.98
N GLU A 38 -1.06 -8.63 11.25
CA GLU A 38 -1.47 -7.27 11.63
C GLU A 38 -0.60 -6.19 10.94
N LEU A 39 0.71 -6.45 10.82
CA LEU A 39 1.61 -5.55 10.11
C LEU A 39 1.30 -5.53 8.60
N ALA A 40 1.01 -6.68 8.00
CA ALA A 40 0.66 -6.80 6.59
C ALA A 40 -0.63 -6.02 6.27
N GLU A 41 -1.67 -6.16 7.10
CA GLU A 41 -2.94 -5.44 6.95
C GLU A 41 -2.75 -3.92 7.08
N LYS A 42 -1.84 -3.46 7.95
CA LYS A 42 -1.49 -2.04 8.09
C LYS A 42 -0.67 -1.49 6.92
N LEU A 43 0.25 -2.30 6.37
CA LEU A 43 1.12 -1.86 5.29
C LEU A 43 0.43 -1.88 3.93
N HIS A 44 -0.39 -2.90 3.68
CA HIS A 44 -1.05 -3.14 2.40
C HIS A 44 -2.48 -3.66 2.62
N PRO A 45 -3.41 -2.78 3.01
CA PRO A 45 -4.82 -3.14 3.07
C PRO A 45 -5.34 -3.45 1.65
N ASP A 46 -6.26 -4.41 1.54
CA ASP A 46 -6.86 -4.82 0.27
C ASP A 46 -7.49 -3.65 -0.50
N LYS A 47 -8.04 -2.67 0.24
CA LYS A 47 -8.74 -1.51 -0.30
C LYS A 47 -8.40 -0.26 0.50
N VAL A 48 -8.13 0.82 -0.21
CA VAL A 48 -7.90 2.15 0.35
C VAL A 48 -8.86 3.10 -0.34
N PHE A 49 -9.63 3.84 0.43
CA PHE A 49 -10.51 4.89 -0.06
C PHE A 49 -9.79 6.22 0.14
N LEU A 50 -9.68 6.97 -0.94
CA LEU A 50 -8.99 8.26 -0.95
C LEU A 50 -9.94 9.33 -1.46
N LYS A 51 -9.87 10.51 -0.85
CA LYS A 51 -10.58 11.71 -1.29
C LYS A 51 -9.59 12.75 -1.79
N VAL A 52 -10.00 13.53 -2.77
CA VAL A 52 -9.22 14.66 -3.28
C VAL A 52 -9.36 15.82 -2.29
N ASP A 53 -8.25 16.24 -1.71
CA ASP A 53 -8.16 17.38 -0.79
C ASP A 53 -7.88 18.68 -1.55
N GLU A 54 -6.96 18.62 -2.51
CA GLU A 54 -6.46 19.79 -3.22
C GLU A 54 -6.08 19.42 -4.66
N ILE A 55 -6.23 20.38 -5.56
CA ILE A 55 -5.86 20.26 -6.97
C ILE A 55 -4.96 21.43 -7.31
N ILE A 56 -3.75 21.12 -7.75
CA ILE A 56 -2.72 22.09 -8.12
C ILE A 56 -2.58 22.05 -9.64
N ASP A 57 -2.75 23.21 -10.27
CA ASP A 57 -2.54 23.40 -11.70
C ASP A 57 -1.05 23.64 -11.98
N GLU A 58 -0.33 22.60 -12.40
CA GLU A 58 1.10 22.67 -12.73
C GLU A 58 1.35 23.27 -14.12
N THR A 59 0.55 22.87 -15.12
CA THR A 59 0.68 23.36 -16.51
C THR A 59 -0.69 23.30 -17.18
N LYS A 60 -0.84 23.95 -18.34
CA LYS A 60 -2.08 23.93 -19.15
C LYS A 60 -2.67 22.52 -19.36
N ASP A 61 -1.80 21.51 -19.41
CA ASP A 61 -2.17 20.12 -19.63
C ASP A 61 -1.82 19.20 -18.45
N SER A 62 -1.43 19.69 -17.27
CA SER A 62 -1.12 18.82 -16.14
C SER A 62 -1.64 19.36 -14.82
N LYS A 63 -2.29 18.48 -14.06
CA LYS A 63 -2.81 18.76 -12.73
C LYS A 63 -2.23 17.77 -11.73
N THR A 64 -1.88 18.26 -10.55
CA THR A 64 -1.47 17.45 -9.41
C THR A 64 -2.62 17.36 -8.42
N PHE A 65 -3.03 16.14 -8.09
CA PHE A 65 -4.11 15.87 -7.15
C PHE A 65 -3.50 15.40 -5.84
N LYS A 66 -3.87 16.08 -4.75
CA LYS A 66 -3.54 15.67 -3.40
C LYS A 66 -4.66 14.79 -2.86
N LEU A 67 -4.31 13.55 -2.56
CA LEU A 67 -5.22 12.51 -2.09
C LEU A 67 -4.98 12.27 -0.59
N VAL A 68 -6.03 12.36 0.20
CA VAL A 68 -6.02 12.13 1.65
C VAL A 68 -6.94 10.95 1.99
N PRO A 69 -6.76 10.26 3.13
CA PRO A 69 -7.53 9.07 3.46
C PRO A 69 -8.99 9.44 3.70
N ASP A 70 -9.89 8.65 3.13
CA ASP A 70 -11.32 8.78 3.35
C ASP A 70 -11.73 7.98 4.58
N ARG A 71 -11.81 8.68 5.71
CA ARG A 71 -12.18 8.11 7.00
C ARG A 71 -13.64 7.64 7.05
N GLU A 72 -14.52 8.24 6.26
CA GLU A 72 -15.95 7.88 6.24
C GLU A 72 -16.15 6.52 5.56
N ASN A 73 -15.33 6.21 4.55
CA ASN A 73 -15.33 4.94 3.85
C ASN A 73 -14.36 3.90 4.47
N GLY A 74 -13.88 4.14 5.70
CA GLY A 74 -13.11 3.16 6.47
C GLY A 74 -11.59 3.18 6.23
N THR A 75 -11.05 4.23 5.62
CA THR A 75 -9.60 4.40 5.48
C THR A 75 -9.10 5.42 6.51
N GLU A 76 -8.46 4.94 7.57
CA GLU A 76 -7.93 5.82 8.62
C GLU A 76 -6.63 6.51 8.22
N ARG A 77 -5.75 5.75 7.54
CA ARG A 77 -4.39 6.14 7.21
C ARG A 77 -4.03 5.70 5.82
N VAL A 78 -3.09 6.43 5.24
CA VAL A 78 -2.56 6.14 3.93
C VAL A 78 -1.44 5.10 4.08
N PRO A 79 -1.47 3.97 3.35
CA PRO A 79 -0.45 2.95 3.51
C PRO A 79 0.94 3.42 3.06
N TYR A 80 1.96 2.76 3.57
CA TYR A 80 3.33 3.08 3.21
C TYR A 80 3.66 2.60 1.79
N PHE A 81 4.47 3.37 1.07
CA PHE A 81 4.97 3.01 -0.25
C PHE A 81 6.46 3.35 -0.37
N ARG A 82 7.12 2.70 -1.33
CA ARG A 82 8.51 2.98 -1.72
C ARG A 82 8.51 3.90 -2.93
N ALA A 83 9.48 4.81 -3.00
CA ALA A 83 9.65 5.69 -4.15
C ALA A 83 9.79 4.87 -5.45
N GLY A 84 9.12 5.32 -6.51
CA GLY A 84 9.05 4.63 -7.80
C GLY A 84 7.89 3.63 -7.93
N GLN A 85 7.10 3.39 -6.88
CA GLN A 85 5.85 2.65 -6.99
C GLN A 85 4.73 3.50 -7.62
N TYR A 86 3.73 2.83 -8.16
CA TYR A 86 2.51 3.41 -8.73
C TYR A 86 1.28 2.91 -7.96
N ILE A 87 0.17 3.63 -8.07
CA ILE A 87 -1.13 3.23 -7.52
C ILE A 87 -2.15 3.03 -8.64
N SER A 88 -3.07 2.07 -8.46
CA SER A 88 -4.15 1.82 -9.43
C SER A 88 -5.44 2.47 -8.98
N ILE A 89 -5.88 3.51 -9.68
CA ILE A 89 -7.10 4.25 -9.34
C ILE A 89 -8.27 3.63 -10.08
N LYS A 90 -9.29 3.20 -9.33
CA LYS A 90 -10.55 2.75 -9.90
C LYS A 90 -11.56 3.87 -9.88
N SER A 91 -12.15 4.08 -11.04
CA SER A 91 -12.95 5.23 -11.40
C SER A 91 -14.20 4.75 -12.13
N GLU A 92 -15.33 5.39 -11.90
CA GLU A 92 -16.57 5.07 -12.63
C GLU A 92 -16.97 6.26 -13.50
N ILE A 93 -17.09 6.03 -14.81
CA ILE A 93 -17.55 7.02 -15.78
C ILE A 93 -18.66 6.42 -16.61
N ASN A 94 -19.80 7.10 -16.68
CA ASN A 94 -20.95 6.67 -17.50
C ASN A 94 -21.34 5.20 -17.23
N GLY A 95 -21.27 4.74 -15.97
CA GLY A 95 -21.56 3.36 -15.57
C GLY A 95 -20.46 2.34 -15.90
N SER A 96 -19.34 2.77 -16.50
CA SER A 96 -18.19 1.91 -16.81
C SER A 96 -17.09 2.09 -15.77
N LYS A 97 -16.61 0.97 -15.21
CA LYS A 97 -15.51 0.96 -14.23
C LYS A 97 -14.18 0.89 -14.97
N ILE A 98 -13.36 1.92 -14.82
CA ILE A 98 -12.03 2.04 -15.42
C ILE A 98 -11.01 1.93 -14.29
N THR A 99 -9.94 1.19 -14.53
CA THR A 99 -8.79 1.11 -13.61
C THR A 99 -7.55 1.56 -14.36
N SER A 100 -6.94 2.65 -13.90
CA SER A 100 -5.75 3.23 -14.53
C SER A 100 -4.61 3.33 -13.51
N PRO A 101 -3.39 2.90 -13.86
CA PRO A 101 -2.21 3.06 -13.02
C PRO A 101 -1.67 4.49 -13.13
N TYR A 102 -1.33 5.11 -11.99
CA TYR A 102 -0.72 6.42 -11.90
C TYR A 102 0.50 6.39 -10.97
N SER A 103 1.58 7.05 -11.37
CA SER A 103 2.78 7.16 -10.56
C SER A 103 2.57 8.08 -9.37
N ILE A 104 3.01 7.65 -8.18
CA ILE A 104 2.98 8.48 -6.99
C ILE A 104 4.08 9.54 -7.12
N SER A 105 3.69 10.80 -7.02
CA SER A 105 4.58 11.97 -7.14
C SER A 105 5.05 12.49 -5.79
N SER A 106 4.40 12.10 -4.68
CA SER A 106 4.80 12.45 -3.31
C SER A 106 5.97 11.62 -2.81
N SER A 107 6.61 12.06 -1.73
CA SER A 107 7.65 11.26 -1.06
C SER A 107 7.06 10.21 -0.11
N PRO A 108 7.75 9.10 0.17
CA PRO A 108 7.36 8.16 1.23
C PRO A 108 7.22 8.81 2.62
N HIS A 109 7.94 9.91 2.85
CA HIS A 109 7.88 10.67 4.10
C HIS A 109 6.54 11.38 4.27
N ASP A 110 5.97 11.88 3.17
CA ASP A 110 4.69 12.57 3.18
C ASP A 110 3.55 11.59 3.51
N ALA A 111 3.56 10.38 2.95
CA ALA A 111 2.57 9.36 3.32
C ALA A 111 2.68 8.96 4.79
N LEU A 112 3.90 8.75 5.31
CA LEU A 112 4.09 8.29 6.68
C LEU A 112 3.73 9.34 7.74
N LYS A 113 4.07 10.61 7.51
CA LYS A 113 3.90 11.69 8.51
C LYS A 113 2.71 12.59 8.29
N ARG A 114 2.29 12.78 7.04
CA ARG A 114 1.28 13.75 6.64
C ARG A 114 0.03 13.10 6.04
N ASP A 115 0.02 11.77 5.93
CA ASP A 115 -1.12 10.97 5.49
C ASP A 115 -1.72 11.47 4.15
N PHE A 116 -0.88 11.72 3.15
CA PHE A 116 -1.36 12.03 1.81
C PHE A 116 -0.50 11.43 0.71
N TYR A 117 -1.10 11.27 -0.46
CA TYR A 117 -0.41 11.04 -1.72
C TYR A 117 -0.59 12.23 -2.65
N THR A 118 0.36 12.46 -3.54
CA THR A 118 0.14 13.30 -4.70
C THR A 118 0.32 12.49 -5.97
N ILE A 119 -0.56 12.72 -6.95
CA ILE A 119 -0.42 12.17 -8.29
C ILE A 119 -0.45 13.32 -9.29
N THR A 120 0.46 13.30 -10.25
CA THR A 120 0.47 14.27 -11.34
C THR A 120 -0.06 13.60 -12.59
N VAL A 121 -1.14 14.13 -13.13
CA VAL A 121 -1.86 13.57 -14.28
C VAL A 121 -1.82 14.57 -15.41
N LYS A 122 -1.36 14.11 -16.58
CA LYS A 122 -1.44 14.89 -17.82
C LYS A 122 -2.81 14.71 -18.44
N LYS A 123 -3.49 15.83 -18.73
CA LYS A 123 -4.73 15.89 -19.49
C LYS A 123 -4.51 15.25 -20.86
N LYS A 124 -5.23 14.17 -21.11
CA LYS A 124 -5.38 13.55 -22.43
C LYS A 124 -6.87 13.50 -22.73
N GLU A 125 -7.28 13.80 -23.96
CA GLU A 125 -8.68 13.60 -24.35
C GLU A 125 -9.08 12.15 -24.09
N GLY A 126 -10.06 11.95 -23.21
CA GLY A 126 -10.51 10.63 -22.75
C GLY A 126 -9.95 10.16 -21.40
N ASP A 127 -9.08 10.92 -20.72
CA ASP A 127 -8.62 10.53 -19.38
C ASP A 127 -9.66 10.85 -18.30
N SER A 128 -10.04 9.78 -17.60
CA SER A 128 -11.22 9.69 -16.74
C SER A 128 -11.13 10.50 -15.45
N LEU A 129 -9.93 10.71 -14.89
CA LEU A 129 -9.79 11.27 -13.54
C LEU A 129 -10.34 12.69 -13.36
N GLN A 130 -10.40 13.49 -14.42
CA GLN A 130 -10.94 14.85 -14.34
C GLN A 130 -12.48 14.89 -14.31
N THR A 131 -13.16 13.80 -14.67
CA THR A 131 -14.64 13.75 -14.68
C THR A 131 -15.22 13.31 -13.32
N ILE A 132 -14.38 12.80 -12.42
CA ILE A 132 -14.78 12.14 -11.16
C ILE A 132 -14.85 13.13 -9.99
N TYR A 133 -15.32 14.36 -10.23
CA TYR A 133 -15.55 15.38 -9.19
C TYR A 133 -16.72 15.03 -8.23
N GLY A 134 -16.94 13.75 -7.92
CA GLY A 134 -18.05 13.34 -7.07
C GLY A 134 -18.14 11.86 -6.67
N THR A 135 -17.21 11.00 -7.09
CA THR A 135 -17.28 9.57 -6.73
C THR A 135 -15.99 9.13 -6.07
N ILE A 136 -16.13 8.76 -4.80
CA ILE A 136 -15.11 8.17 -3.93
C ILE A 136 -14.34 7.09 -4.71
N GLY A 137 -13.09 7.42 -5.08
CA GLY A 137 -12.22 6.53 -5.82
C GLY A 137 -11.81 5.36 -4.93
N ARG A 138 -12.12 4.14 -5.35
CA ARG A 138 -11.69 2.91 -4.67
C ARG A 138 -10.29 2.55 -5.17
N LEU A 139 -9.30 2.59 -4.30
CA LEU A 139 -7.94 2.17 -4.62
C LEU A 139 -7.74 0.72 -4.15
N GLU A 140 -7.23 -0.15 -5.00
CA GLU A 140 -6.71 -1.46 -4.57
C GLU A 140 -5.19 -1.42 -4.76
N LEU A 141 -4.45 -1.62 -3.69
CA LEU A 141 -3.00 -1.79 -3.73
C LEU A 141 -2.74 -3.28 -3.95
N ARG A 142 -1.99 -3.60 -5.01
CA ARG A 142 -1.44 -4.94 -5.24
C ARG A 142 0.07 -4.91 -5.05
#